data_AF-A0A349HFZ5-F1
#
_entry.id   AF-A0A349HFZ5-F1
#
_cell.length_a   1.000
_cell.length_b   1.000
_cell.length_c   1.000
_cell.angle_alpha   90.00
_cell.angle_beta   90.00
_cell.angle_gamma   90.00
#
_symmetry.space_group_name_H-M   'P 1'
#
loop_
_entity.id
_entity.type
_entity.pdbx_description
1 polymer ?
#
loop_
_entity_poly.entity_id
_entity_poly.type
_entity_poly.pdbx_seq_one_letter_code
_entity_poly.pdbx_strand_id
1 'polypeptide(L)'
;MQESEIKKYIYKIIMDKCTADEEARQDALGEFIAMTMPNIDEGAVRNIKSMIPPITDLYDKWANMFVERLLETVPRNQIEELCSGTPDNDSALVLVYIMFMESERMEKQVADDIAAFAPKQDDEAGNIAGAYIRSKLTLIAEEQKKKDATIQ
;
A
#
# COMPACT_ATOMS: atom_id res chain seq x y z
N MET A 1 12.02 -13.32 -24.03
CA MET A 1 10.88 -12.39 -24.29
C MET A 1 11.42 -11.04 -24.74
N GLN A 2 10.63 -10.18 -25.40
CA GLN A 2 11.05 -8.78 -25.64
C GLN A 2 10.93 -7.97 -24.34
N GLU A 3 11.71 -6.91 -24.16
CA GLU A 3 11.67 -6.10 -22.93
C GLU A 3 10.29 -5.50 -22.65
N SER A 4 9.61 -5.01 -23.69
CA SER A 4 8.24 -4.50 -23.58
C SER A 4 7.22 -5.55 -23.12
N GLU A 5 7.45 -6.82 -23.45
CA GLU A 5 6.60 -7.93 -23.00
C GLU A 5 6.83 -8.22 -21.52
N ILE A 6 8.10 -8.20 -21.08
CA ILE A 6 8.45 -8.36 -19.66
C ILE A 6 7.86 -7.24 -18.82
N LYS A 7 8.01 -5.97 -19.25
CA LYS A 7 7.45 -4.82 -18.53
C LYS A 7 5.94 -4.98 -18.33
N LYS A 8 5.22 -5.34 -19.40
CA LYS A 8 3.77 -5.57 -19.36
C LYS A 8 3.39 -6.75 -18.46
N TYR A 9 4.16 -7.84 -18.52
CA TYR A 9 3.91 -9.02 -17.70
C TYR A 9 4.01 -8.70 -16.21
N ILE A 10 5.14 -8.14 -15.78
CA ILE A 10 5.38 -7.81 -14.37
C ILE A 10 4.35 -6.78 -13.90
N TYR A 11 4.15 -5.71 -14.68
CA TYR A 11 3.15 -4.68 -14.38
C TYR A 11 1.76 -5.30 -14.15
N LYS A 12 1.34 -6.21 -15.04
CA LYS A 12 0.05 -6.88 -14.93
C LYS A 12 -0.06 -7.68 -13.62
N ILE A 13 0.95 -8.48 -13.28
CA ILE A 13 0.93 -9.28 -12.05
C ILE A 13 0.80 -8.39 -10.81
N ILE A 14 1.56 -7.28 -10.75
CA ILE A 14 1.50 -6.36 -9.61
C ILE A 14 0.15 -5.64 -9.54
N MET A 15 -0.34 -5.11 -10.66
CA MET A 15 -1.62 -4.40 -10.67
C MET A 15 -2.80 -5.31 -10.36
N ASP A 16 -2.83 -6.51 -10.95
CA ASP A 16 -3.84 -7.52 -10.61
C ASP A 16 -3.83 -7.77 -9.10
N LYS A 17 -2.66 -7.91 -8.47
CA LYS A 17 -2.59 -8.12 -7.01
C LYS A 17 -3.10 -6.92 -6.21
N CYS A 18 -2.83 -5.69 -6.65
CA CYS A 18 -3.24 -4.47 -5.96
C CYS A 18 -4.74 -4.14 -6.14
N THR A 19 -5.37 -4.58 -7.24
CA THR A 19 -6.73 -4.16 -7.60
C THR A 19 -7.74 -5.30 -7.75
N ALA A 20 -7.34 -6.55 -7.51
CA ALA A 20 -8.21 -7.72 -7.75
C ALA A 20 -9.48 -7.74 -6.88
N ASP A 21 -9.39 -7.25 -5.63
CA ASP A 21 -10.44 -7.49 -4.64
C ASP A 21 -10.63 -6.30 -3.70
N GLU A 22 -11.68 -5.53 -3.96
CA GLU A 22 -12.07 -4.39 -3.11
C GLU A 22 -12.64 -4.87 -1.76
N GLU A 23 -13.28 -6.03 -1.68
CA GLU A 23 -13.79 -6.57 -0.43
C GLU A 23 -12.61 -6.93 0.49
N ALA A 24 -11.61 -7.63 -0.05
CA ALA A 24 -10.38 -7.93 0.68
C ALA A 24 -9.62 -6.65 1.10
N ARG A 25 -9.62 -5.60 0.28
CA ARG A 25 -9.07 -4.29 0.65
C ARG A 25 -9.83 -3.68 1.84
N GLN A 26 -11.16 -3.67 1.78
CA GLN A 26 -12.00 -3.15 2.85
C GLN A 26 -11.85 -3.96 4.15
N ASP A 27 -11.66 -5.26 4.05
CA ASP A 27 -11.43 -6.12 5.22
C ASP A 27 -10.05 -5.84 5.84
N ALA A 28 -8.99 -5.75 5.03
CA ALA A 28 -7.66 -5.37 5.50
C ALA A 28 -7.63 -3.98 6.17
N LEU A 29 -8.36 -3.00 5.60
CA LEU A 29 -8.53 -1.68 6.23
C LEU A 29 -9.24 -1.79 7.58
N GLY A 30 -10.31 -2.59 7.66
CA GLY A 30 -11.04 -2.84 8.90
C GLY A 30 -10.16 -3.45 9.98
N GLU A 31 -9.41 -4.50 9.64
CA GLU A 31 -8.46 -5.16 10.54
C GLU A 31 -7.37 -4.20 11.03
N PHE A 32 -6.79 -3.41 10.12
CA PHE A 32 -5.78 -2.42 10.49
C PHE A 32 -6.33 -1.36 11.44
N ILE A 33 -7.53 -0.83 11.18
CA ILE A 33 -8.21 0.16 12.02
C ILE A 33 -8.51 -0.44 13.40
N ALA A 34 -9.04 -1.66 13.47
CA ALA A 34 -9.34 -2.33 14.73
C ALA A 34 -8.08 -2.64 15.54
N MET A 35 -7.00 -3.06 14.87
CA MET A 35 -5.69 -3.31 15.51
C MET A 35 -5.05 -2.03 16.05
N THR A 36 -5.12 -0.94 15.28
CA THR A 36 -4.53 0.35 15.68
C THR A 36 -5.39 1.09 16.70
N MET A 37 -6.70 0.83 16.75
CA MET A 37 -7.66 1.47 17.66
C MET A 37 -8.52 0.43 18.39
N PRO A 38 -8.00 -0.28 19.41
CA PRO A 38 -8.67 -1.44 20.02
C PRO A 38 -10.05 -1.20 20.64
N ASN A 39 -10.43 0.05 20.91
CA ASN A 39 -11.71 0.44 21.54
C ASN A 39 -12.66 1.17 20.58
N ILE A 40 -12.39 1.15 19.27
CA ILE A 40 -13.29 1.75 18.28
C ILE A 40 -14.54 0.88 18.10
N ASP A 41 -15.71 1.51 17.93
CA ASP A 41 -16.94 0.78 17.63
C ASP A 41 -16.95 0.27 16.18
N GLU A 42 -17.57 -0.90 15.95
CA GLU A 42 -17.65 -1.51 14.61
C GLU A 42 -18.34 -0.62 13.57
N GLY A 43 -19.27 0.23 14.01
CA GLY A 43 -19.95 1.20 13.15
C GLY A 43 -18.99 2.27 12.62
N ALA A 44 -18.14 2.83 13.50
CA ALA A 44 -17.10 3.76 13.13
C ALA A 44 -16.03 3.12 12.25
N VAL A 45 -15.62 1.87 12.49
CA VAL A 45 -14.70 1.14 11.59
C VAL A 45 -15.28 1.10 10.18
N ARG A 46 -16.55 0.69 10.06
CA ARG A 46 -17.26 0.59 8.77
C ARG A 46 -17.32 1.94 8.05
N ASN A 47 -17.67 2.99 8.78
CA ASN A 47 -17.76 4.34 8.21
C ASN A 47 -16.39 4.82 7.72
N ILE A 48 -15.34 4.66 8.52
CA ILE A 48 -13.99 5.10 8.17
C ILE A 48 -13.48 4.36 6.94
N LYS A 49 -13.56 3.03 6.89
CA LYS A 49 -13.05 2.27 5.73
C LYS A 49 -13.76 2.61 4.42
N SER A 50 -15.06 2.94 4.49
CA SER A 50 -15.84 3.39 3.33
C SER A 50 -15.43 4.77 2.80
N MET A 51 -14.78 5.59 3.63
CA MET A 51 -14.30 6.92 3.27
C MET A 51 -12.86 6.93 2.74
N ILE A 52 -12.14 5.80 2.82
CA ILE A 52 -10.77 5.72 2.30
C ILE A 52 -10.84 5.34 0.82
N PRO A 53 -10.52 6.25 -0.11
CA PRO A 53 -10.61 5.97 -1.53
C PRO A 53 -9.52 4.98 -1.98
N PRO A 54 -9.76 4.20 -3.04
CA PRO A 54 -8.70 3.49 -3.74
C PRO A 54 -7.61 4.45 -4.21
N ILE A 55 -6.35 4.04 -4.12
CA ILE A 55 -5.19 4.82 -4.54
C ILE A 55 -4.55 4.25 -5.80
N THR A 56 -5.38 3.80 -6.75
CA THR A 56 -4.95 3.05 -7.94
C THR A 56 -3.89 3.78 -8.76
N ASP A 57 -3.96 5.10 -8.86
CA ASP A 57 -2.95 5.92 -9.55
C ASP A 57 -1.57 5.82 -8.88
N LEU A 58 -1.53 5.69 -7.55
CA LEU A 58 -0.29 5.48 -6.81
C LEU A 58 0.25 4.06 -7.02
N TYR A 59 -0.64 3.05 -7.02
CA TYR A 59 -0.24 1.68 -7.35
C TYR A 59 0.35 1.58 -8.76
N ASP A 60 -0.26 2.23 -9.75
CA ASP A 60 0.26 2.31 -11.12
C ASP A 60 1.66 2.92 -11.15
N LYS A 61 1.84 4.08 -10.48
CA LYS A 61 3.15 4.73 -10.39
C LYS A 61 4.20 3.82 -9.76
N TRP A 62 3.91 3.21 -8.62
CA TRP A 62 4.87 2.39 -7.89
C TRP A 62 5.18 1.07 -8.61
N ALA A 63 4.20 0.46 -9.28
CA ALA A 63 4.42 -0.70 -10.13
C ALA A 63 5.38 -0.37 -11.29
N ASN A 64 5.22 0.78 -11.96
CA ASN A 64 6.15 1.22 -13.00
C ASN A 64 7.55 1.48 -12.44
N MET A 65 7.67 2.15 -11.28
CA MET A 65 8.97 2.36 -10.62
C MET A 65 9.67 1.04 -10.29
N PHE A 66 8.91 0.06 -9.81
CA PHE A 66 9.42 -1.28 -9.53
C PHE A 66 9.92 -1.98 -10.80
N VAL A 67 9.12 -1.99 -11.86
CA VAL A 67 9.46 -2.63 -13.14
C VAL A 67 10.76 -2.08 -13.71
N GLU A 68 10.90 -0.76 -13.78
CA GLU A 68 12.13 -0.13 -14.25
C GLU A 68 13.31 -0.52 -13.34
N ARG A 69 13.13 -0.47 -12.02
CA ARG A 69 14.21 -0.80 -11.09
C ARG A 69 14.65 -2.26 -11.16
N LEU A 70 13.71 -3.18 -11.36
CA LEU A 70 14.01 -4.59 -11.49
C LEU A 70 14.84 -4.86 -12.75
N LEU A 71 14.44 -4.26 -13.88
CA LEU A 71 15.15 -4.40 -15.16
C LEU A 71 16.54 -3.77 -15.15
N GLU A 72 16.74 -2.71 -14.38
CA GLU A 72 18.05 -2.08 -14.19
C GLU A 72 19.03 -2.94 -13.36
N THR A 73 18.52 -3.72 -12.41
CA THR A 73 19.35 -4.32 -11.36
C THR A 73 19.48 -5.84 -11.45
N VAL A 74 18.54 -6.53 -12.10
CA VAL A 74 18.50 -7.99 -12.18
C VAL A 74 18.95 -8.47 -13.56
N PRO A 75 19.84 -9.48 -13.65
CA PRO A 75 20.22 -10.09 -14.92
C PRO A 75 19.03 -10.60 -15.73
N ARG A 76 19.06 -10.36 -17.05
CA ARG A 76 17.94 -10.67 -17.96
C ARG A 76 17.43 -12.11 -17.86
N ASN A 77 18.32 -13.08 -17.76
CA ASN A 77 17.94 -14.50 -17.68
C ASN A 77 17.12 -14.83 -16.42
N GLN A 78 17.39 -14.15 -15.29
CA GLN A 78 16.62 -14.34 -14.06
C GLN A 78 15.24 -13.69 -14.17
N ILE A 79 15.15 -12.54 -14.84
CA ILE A 79 13.86 -11.87 -15.09
C ILE A 79 13.00 -12.72 -16.02
N GLU A 80 13.58 -13.32 -17.05
CA GLU A 80 12.86 -14.22 -17.96
C GLU A 80 12.34 -15.47 -17.24
N GLU A 81 13.13 -16.03 -16.32
CA GLU A 81 12.67 -17.13 -15.47
C GLU A 81 11.49 -16.71 -14.57
N LEU A 82 11.59 -15.55 -13.91
CA LEU A 82 10.51 -14.98 -13.10
C LEU A 82 9.24 -14.68 -13.91
N CYS A 83 9.36 -14.45 -15.23
CA CYS A 83 8.23 -14.18 -16.11
C CYS A 83 7.73 -15.43 -16.86
N SER A 84 7.97 -16.64 -16.35
CA SER A 84 7.66 -17.89 -17.05
C SER A 84 6.17 -18.28 -17.06
N GLY A 85 5.28 -17.54 -16.38
CA GLY A 85 3.85 -17.85 -16.37
C GLY A 85 3.39 -18.80 -15.26
N THR A 86 4.27 -19.18 -14.34
CA THR A 86 3.91 -20.11 -13.26
C THR A 86 3.38 -19.36 -12.04
N PRO A 87 2.41 -19.93 -11.29
CA PRO A 87 1.88 -19.31 -10.08
C PRO A 87 2.95 -19.00 -9.02
N ASP A 88 3.97 -19.86 -8.91
CA ASP A 88 5.07 -19.68 -7.97
C ASP A 88 5.93 -18.47 -8.34
N ASN A 89 6.21 -18.29 -9.64
CA ASN A 89 7.00 -17.15 -10.11
C ASN A 89 6.21 -15.84 -10.06
N ASP A 90 4.91 -15.87 -10.31
CA ASP A 90 4.02 -14.72 -10.10
C ASP A 90 3.99 -14.31 -8.63
N SER A 91 3.92 -15.27 -7.72
CA SER A 91 3.97 -15.03 -6.28
C SER A 91 5.34 -14.47 -5.86
N ALA A 92 6.42 -14.99 -6.46
CA ALA A 92 7.77 -14.46 -6.23
C ALA A 92 7.90 -13.01 -6.72
N LEU A 93 7.34 -12.66 -7.87
CA LEU A 93 7.31 -11.27 -8.36
C LEU A 93 6.59 -10.34 -7.39
N VAL A 94 5.44 -10.77 -6.83
CA VAL A 94 4.72 -10.00 -5.81
C VAL A 94 5.57 -9.83 -4.54
N LEU A 95 6.25 -10.88 -4.08
CA LEU A 95 7.13 -10.80 -2.92
C LEU A 95 8.29 -9.81 -3.15
N VAL A 96 8.94 -9.86 -4.31
CA VAL A 96 10.03 -8.93 -4.65
C VAL A 96 9.52 -7.49 -4.75
N TYR A 97 8.29 -7.28 -5.23
CA TYR A 97 7.64 -5.97 -5.19
C TYR A 97 7.41 -5.47 -3.75
N ILE A 98 6.93 -6.32 -2.84
CA ILE A 98 6.76 -5.95 -1.43
C ILE A 98 8.11 -5.54 -0.83
N MET A 99 9.17 -6.34 -1.05
CA MET A 99 10.53 -6.00 -0.59
C MET A 99 11.04 -4.68 -1.19
N PHE A 100 10.70 -4.36 -2.43
CA PHE A 100 11.00 -3.08 -3.05
C PHE A 100 10.29 -1.92 -2.34
N MET A 101 9.01 -2.09 -2.03
CA MET A 101 8.19 -1.09 -1.31
C MET A 101 8.72 -0.82 0.11
N GLU A 102 9.30 -1.83 0.77
CA GLU A 102 9.92 -1.73 2.10
C GLU A 102 11.32 -1.09 2.09
N SER A 103 11.87 -0.75 0.92
CA SER A 103 13.17 -0.07 0.88
C SER A 103 13.09 1.35 1.45
N GLU A 104 14.16 1.82 2.10
CA GLU A 104 14.23 3.17 2.69
C GLU A 104 13.90 4.29 1.67
N ARG A 105 14.28 4.07 0.40
CA ARG A 105 13.95 4.99 -0.70
C ARG A 105 12.44 5.02 -0.96
N MET A 106 11.80 3.85 -1.03
CA MET A 106 10.37 3.77 -1.30
C MET A 106 9.54 4.25 -0.12
N GLU A 107 9.97 4.03 1.11
CA GLU A 107 9.30 4.58 2.29
C GLU A 107 9.15 6.10 2.20
N LYS A 108 10.23 6.81 1.84
CA LYS A 108 10.22 8.27 1.60
C LYS A 108 9.33 8.63 0.41
N GLN A 109 9.47 7.92 -0.71
CA GLN A 109 8.69 8.19 -1.93
C GLN A 109 7.18 8.01 -1.71
N VAL A 110 6.77 6.97 -0.99
CA VAL A 110 5.36 6.68 -0.69
C VAL A 110 4.76 7.80 0.15
N ALA A 111 5.48 8.28 1.17
CA ALA A 111 5.02 9.38 1.99
C ALA A 111 4.81 10.66 1.16
N ASP A 112 5.79 11.02 0.32
CA ASP A 112 5.71 12.18 -0.56
C ASP A 112 4.57 12.06 -1.58
N ASP A 113 4.39 10.87 -2.15
CA ASP A 113 3.36 10.61 -3.15
C ASP A 113 1.96 10.68 -2.55
N ILE A 114 1.75 10.10 -1.38
CA ILE A 114 0.47 10.20 -0.65
C ILE A 114 0.19 11.66 -0.30
N ALA A 115 1.18 12.41 0.19
CA ALA A 115 1.01 13.82 0.52
C ALA A 115 0.65 14.67 -0.70
N ALA A 116 1.20 14.34 -1.88
CA ALA A 116 0.88 15.01 -3.14
C ALA A 116 -0.46 14.55 -3.76
N PHE A 117 -0.91 13.34 -3.43
CA PHE A 117 -2.15 12.75 -3.94
C PHE A 117 -3.37 13.19 -3.14
N ALA A 118 -3.28 13.22 -1.81
CA ALA A 118 -4.40 13.51 -0.93
C ALA A 118 -5.16 14.82 -1.24
N PRO A 119 -4.50 15.95 -1.54
CA PRO A 119 -5.20 17.21 -1.85
C PRO A 119 -5.93 17.22 -3.21
N LYS A 120 -5.64 16.26 -4.09
CA LYS A 120 -6.25 16.18 -5.43
C LYS A 120 -7.54 15.37 -5.43
N GLN A 121 -7.78 14.61 -4.36
CA GLN A 121 -9.06 13.98 -4.09
C GLN A 121 -9.94 15.08 -3.48
N ASP A 122 -10.69 15.81 -4.31
CA ASP A 122 -11.68 16.80 -3.88
C ASP A 122 -12.86 16.08 -3.20
N ASP A 123 -12.59 15.50 -2.04
CA ASP A 123 -13.50 14.69 -1.26
C ASP A 123 -13.55 15.24 0.17
N GLU A 124 -14.58 16.04 0.43
CA GLU A 124 -14.89 16.56 1.76
C GLU A 124 -15.02 15.41 2.78
N ALA A 125 -15.58 14.26 2.37
CA ALA A 125 -15.75 13.10 3.25
C ALA A 125 -14.40 12.44 3.56
N GLY A 126 -13.53 12.25 2.56
CA GLY A 126 -12.16 11.76 2.74
C GLY A 126 -11.29 12.68 3.59
N ASN A 127 -11.45 14.00 3.47
CA ASN A 127 -10.76 14.98 4.30
C ASN A 127 -11.20 14.92 5.77
N ILE A 128 -12.51 14.79 6.02
CA ILE A 128 -13.07 14.60 7.36
C ILE A 128 -12.60 13.28 7.96
N ALA A 129 -12.64 12.18 7.19
CA ALA A 129 -12.14 10.88 7.60
C ALA A 129 -10.66 10.92 7.95
N GLY A 130 -9.84 11.55 7.09
CA GLY A 130 -8.41 11.73 7.33
C GLY A 130 -8.12 12.54 8.59
N ALA A 131 -8.85 13.63 8.83
CA ALA A 131 -8.73 14.42 10.05
C ALA A 131 -9.14 13.63 11.30
N TYR A 132 -10.23 12.85 11.20
CA TYR A 132 -10.69 11.98 12.27
C TYR A 132 -9.66 10.89 12.61
N ILE A 133 -9.19 10.14 11.61
CA ILE A 133 -8.15 9.11 11.77
C ILE A 133 -6.90 9.71 12.40
N ARG A 134 -6.39 10.83 11.86
CA ARG A 134 -5.20 11.51 12.42
C ARG A 134 -5.41 11.95 13.86
N SER A 135 -6.58 12.49 14.20
CA SER A 135 -6.89 12.92 15.57
C SER A 135 -6.90 11.73 16.55
N LYS A 136 -7.48 10.59 16.14
CA LYS A 136 -7.52 9.37 16.95
C LYS A 136 -6.15 8.73 17.10
N LEU A 137 -5.36 8.64 16.04
CA LEU A 137 -3.97 8.16 16.10
C LEU A 137 -3.11 9.03 17.01
N THR A 138 -3.31 10.36 16.98
CA THR A 138 -2.60 11.29 17.87
C THR A 138 -2.96 11.04 19.34
N LEU A 139 -4.25 10.87 19.64
CA LEU A 139 -4.70 10.54 21.01
C LEU A 139 -4.11 9.21 21.50
N ILE A 140 -4.05 8.19 20.65
CA ILE A 140 -3.47 6.89 20.99
C ILE A 140 -1.96 6.99 21.24
N ALA A 141 -1.24 7.76 20.41
CA ALA A 141 0.18 8.01 20.60
C ALA A 141 0.45 8.78 21.92
N GLU A 142 -0.42 9.72 22.30
CA GLU A 142 -0.34 10.43 23.58
C GLU A 142 -0.65 9.51 24.78
N GLU A 143 -1.61 8.61 24.65
CA GLU A 143 -1.93 7.61 25.69
C GLU A 143 -0.80 6.59 25.88
N GLN A 144 -0.15 6.14 24.79
CA GLN A 144 1.03 5.29 24.87
C GLN A 144 2.20 6.00 25.56
N LYS A 145 2.50 7.25 25.18
CA LYS A 145 3.54 8.06 25.85
C LYS A 145 3.26 8.26 27.35
N LYS A 146 2.00 8.45 27.74
CA LYS A 146 1.62 8.56 29.16
C LYS A 146 1.78 7.25 29.92
N LYS A 147 1.43 6.11 29.30
CA LYS A 147 1.65 4.78 29.91
C LYS A 147 3.13 4.50 30.09
N ASP A 148 3.97 4.78 29.10
CA ASP A 148 5.42 4.56 29.17
C ASP A 148 6.09 5.46 30.23
N ALA A 149 5.62 6.71 30.38
CA ALA A 149 6.11 7.63 31.41
C ALA A 149 5.65 7.27 32.84
N THR A 150 4.66 6.39 33.01
CA THR A 150 4.16 5.96 34.32
C THR A 150 4.85 4.67 34.80
N ILE A 151 5.65 4.02 33.93
CA ILE A 151 6.36 2.75 34.21
C ILE A 151 7.86 2.99 34.47
N GLN A 152 8.37 4.22 34.28
CA GLN A 152 9.69 4.67 34.79
C GLN A 152 9.57 5.31 36.17
#